data_AF-A0A954ZTP5-F1
#
_entry.id   AF-A0A954ZTP5-F1
#
_cell.length_a   1.000
_cell.length_b   1.000
_cell.length_c   1.000
_cell.angle_alpha   90.00
_cell.angle_beta   90.00
_cell.angle_gamma   90.00
#
_symmetry.space_group_name_H-M   'P 1'
#
loop_
_entity.id
_entity.type
_entity.pdbx_description
1 polymer ?
#
loop_
_entity_poly.entity_id
_entity_poly.type
_entity_poly.pdbx_seq_one_letter_code
_entity_poly.pdbx_strand_id
1 'polypeptide(L)'
;MRESTPKPICPKCGYDQSGEIATWESQCPVHGVCSECGIRFQWIEVFRPAMHDLPWYAEHGRSIRSRLWRTPGTLRRLILPHQFWAQLGVTKRISVWGLCVWLLLIMLGMHLLIAIPAGWSRWDSRNWQGLSLDQYFMSYGYYGYAQILFDGIAHPFFYALPNSAGYIVSLDVYRSTWLNSMTMYHQFLRPMGVQVGFVITWIIVLFAIPQTRRLAKIRTGHLARAAILSMFAVVFSYEMHKLFNAMHGSGGLTRMLIEQIEPLFSLSMIIWQIAFWACAIVIGWRVEQWKLLVTLGTIAAILGGVTFRVYIFIMASS
;
A
#
# COMPACT_ATOMS: atom_id res chain seq x y z
N MET A 1 17.16 30.62 15.85
CA MET A 1 17.52 29.18 15.88
C MET A 1 18.90 29.06 15.24
N ARG A 2 19.90 28.49 15.93
CA ARG A 2 21.19 28.21 15.29
C ARG A 2 20.99 27.05 14.31
N GLU A 3 21.21 27.29 13.02
CA GLU A 3 21.26 26.22 12.03
C GLU A 3 22.47 25.33 12.38
N SER A 4 22.21 24.11 12.82
CA SER A 4 23.24 23.10 12.97
C SER A 4 23.83 22.83 11.60
N THR A 5 25.14 23.05 11.42
CA THR A 5 25.85 22.70 10.19
C THR A 5 25.50 21.26 9.80
N PRO A 6 24.98 21.01 8.58
CA PRO A 6 24.55 19.67 8.18
C PRO A 6 25.74 18.71 8.23
N LYS A 7 25.59 17.61 8.98
CA LYS A 7 26.62 16.58 9.06
C LYS A 7 26.74 15.86 7.71
N PRO A 8 27.94 15.68 7.18
CA PRO A 8 28.15 15.09 5.86
C PRO A 8 27.99 13.57 5.90
N ILE A 9 26.75 13.09 6.01
CA ILE A 9 26.44 11.67 6.20
C ILE A 9 26.24 10.98 4.85
N CYS A 10 26.88 9.83 4.63
CA CYS A 10 26.66 9.04 3.43
C CYS A 10 25.17 8.64 3.29
N PRO A 11 24.52 8.91 2.15
CA PRO A 11 23.09 8.66 1.98
C PRO A 11 22.71 7.17 2.01
N LYS A 12 23.64 6.27 1.61
CA LYS A 12 23.42 4.82 1.60
C LYS A 12 23.60 4.20 2.99
N CYS A 13 24.80 4.27 3.56
CA CYS A 13 25.18 3.54 4.77
C CYS A 13 25.15 4.38 6.05
N GLY A 14 25.12 5.72 5.96
CA GLY A 14 25.09 6.64 7.10
C GLY A 14 26.42 6.92 7.76
N TYR A 15 27.52 6.51 7.15
CA TYR A 15 28.85 6.82 7.65
C TYR A 15 29.14 8.32 7.56
N ASP A 16 29.81 8.86 8.56
CA ASP A 16 30.25 10.26 8.60
C ASP A 16 31.40 10.50 7.62
N GLN A 17 31.21 11.37 6.64
CA GLN A 17 32.22 11.73 5.64
C GLN A 17 33.08 12.92 6.08
N SER A 18 33.00 13.36 7.34
CA SER A 18 33.78 14.49 7.85
C SER A 18 35.29 14.27 7.72
N GLY A 19 35.78 13.04 7.90
CA GLY A 19 37.19 12.68 7.67
C GLY A 19 37.62 12.85 6.22
N GLU A 20 36.78 12.45 5.26
CA GLU A 20 37.04 12.63 3.82
C GLU A 20 36.98 14.10 3.40
N ILE A 21 36.16 14.91 4.07
CA ILE A 21 36.10 16.36 3.83
C ILE A 21 37.34 17.06 4.41
N ALA A 22 37.88 16.57 5.53
CA ALA A 22 39.05 17.14 6.17
C ALA A 22 40.34 16.98 5.33
N THR A 23 40.35 16.07 4.34
CA THR A 23 41.48 15.91 3.41
C THR A 23 41.44 16.87 2.23
N TRP A 24 40.41 17.73 2.11
CA TRP A 24 40.31 18.69 1.02
C TRP A 24 41.22 19.89 1.27
N GLU A 25 42.36 19.94 0.57
CA GLU A 25 43.34 21.01 0.75
C GLU A 25 42.95 22.31 0.04
N SER A 26 42.50 22.23 -1.22
CA SER A 26 42.31 23.43 -2.05
C SER A 26 41.07 23.40 -2.96
N GLN A 27 40.46 22.25 -3.20
CA GLN A 27 39.28 22.12 -4.06
C GLN A 27 38.29 21.10 -3.49
N CYS A 28 37.01 21.47 -3.50
CA CYS A 28 35.92 20.55 -3.17
C CYS A 28 35.64 19.68 -4.41
N PRO A 29 35.92 18.36 -4.38
CA PRO A 29 35.60 17.51 -5.50
C PRO A 29 34.08 17.50 -5.75
N VAL A 30 33.66 17.38 -7.00
CA VAL A 30 32.22 17.29 -7.33
C VAL A 30 31.68 15.90 -6.97
N HIS A 31 32.52 14.88 -7.12
CA HIS A 31 32.18 13.47 -6.90
C HIS A 31 32.95 12.91 -5.72
N GLY A 32 32.30 12.06 -4.93
CA GLY A 32 32.89 11.35 -3.80
C GLY A 32 32.59 9.86 -3.86
N VAL A 33 33.42 9.08 -3.17
CA VAL A 33 33.19 7.66 -2.93
C VAL A 33 33.16 7.45 -1.43
N CYS A 34 32.09 6.83 -0.92
CA CYS A 34 32.03 6.51 0.50
C CYS A 34 33.09 5.45 0.82
N SER A 35 34.06 5.77 1.68
CA SER A 35 35.10 4.84 2.15
C SER A 35 34.53 3.53 2.72
N GLU A 36 33.40 3.59 3.41
CA GLU A 36 32.74 2.40 3.98
C GLU A 36 31.96 1.58 2.94
N CYS A 37 31.14 2.24 2.11
CA CYS A 37 30.16 1.53 1.28
C CYS A 37 30.45 1.49 -0.22
N GLY A 38 31.50 2.19 -0.67
CA GLY A 38 31.92 2.26 -2.07
C GLY A 38 30.93 2.98 -2.99
N ILE A 39 29.84 3.55 -2.45
CA ILE A 39 28.87 4.24 -3.30
C ILE A 39 29.47 5.55 -3.82
N ARG A 40 29.30 5.78 -5.12
CA ARG A 40 29.59 7.06 -5.76
C ARG A 40 28.42 8.01 -5.55
N PHE A 41 28.70 9.23 -5.12
CA PHE A 41 27.71 10.29 -4.93
C PHE A 41 28.32 11.64 -5.31
N GLN A 42 27.48 12.66 -5.49
CA GLN A 42 27.97 14.03 -5.66
C GLN A 42 28.05 14.71 -4.29
N TRP A 43 29.07 15.49 -3.98
CA TRP A 43 29.17 16.11 -2.65
C TRP A 43 28.02 17.06 -2.34
N ILE A 44 27.43 17.66 -3.38
CA ILE A 44 26.22 18.49 -3.26
C ILE A 44 25.01 17.71 -2.71
N GLU A 45 24.95 16.40 -2.93
CA GLU A 45 23.94 15.50 -2.39
C GLU A 45 24.07 15.34 -0.87
N VAL A 46 25.31 15.28 -0.39
CA VAL A 46 25.63 15.19 1.05
C VAL A 46 25.36 16.51 1.77
N PHE A 47 25.74 17.64 1.17
CA PHE A 47 25.56 18.96 1.77
C PHE A 47 24.14 19.51 1.64
N ARG A 48 23.39 19.12 0.60
CA ARG A 48 22.00 19.55 0.38
C ARG A 48 21.06 18.34 0.23
N PRO A 49 20.73 17.63 1.32
CA PRO A 49 19.88 16.44 1.27
C PRO A 49 18.52 16.67 0.61
N ALA A 50 18.00 17.91 0.65
CA ALA A 50 16.73 18.28 0.02
C ALA A 50 16.74 18.13 -1.51
N MET A 51 17.89 18.22 -2.18
CA MET A 51 17.97 18.01 -3.63
C MET A 51 17.75 16.55 -4.04
N HIS A 52 17.78 15.62 -3.08
CA HIS A 52 17.34 14.25 -3.34
C HIS A 52 15.82 14.12 -3.44
N ASP A 53 15.03 15.11 -3.00
CA ASP A 53 13.59 14.98 -3.00
C ASP A 53 13.04 14.96 -4.44
N LEU A 54 12.62 13.78 -4.89
CA LEU A 54 11.90 13.58 -6.14
C LEU A 54 10.56 14.35 -6.11
N PRO A 55 10.31 15.29 -7.05
CA PRO A 55 9.15 16.17 -7.01
C PRO A 55 7.82 15.43 -7.22
N TRP A 56 7.86 14.27 -7.85
CA TRP A 56 6.69 13.42 -8.09
C TRP A 56 6.43 12.41 -6.97
N TYR A 57 7.35 12.25 -6.01
CA TYR A 57 7.29 11.15 -5.04
C TYR A 57 6.66 11.58 -3.72
N ALA A 58 5.58 10.92 -3.34
CA ALA A 58 4.75 11.31 -2.20
C ALA A 58 5.46 11.19 -0.85
N GLU A 59 6.37 10.22 -0.67
CA GLU A 59 7.19 10.08 0.54
C GLU A 59 7.95 11.36 0.90
N HIS A 60 8.38 12.11 -0.12
CA HIS A 60 9.16 13.34 0.04
C HIS A 60 8.28 14.58 0.30
N GLY A 61 6.96 14.43 0.35
CA GLY A 61 6.05 15.51 0.73
C GLY A 61 6.13 15.79 2.23
N ARG A 62 6.38 17.05 2.60
CA ARG A 62 6.47 17.45 4.03
C ARG A 62 5.10 17.63 4.68
N SER A 63 4.09 18.02 3.90
CA SER A 63 2.70 18.22 4.35
C SER A 63 1.73 17.27 3.65
N ILE A 64 0.55 17.03 4.24
CA ILE A 64 -0.52 16.19 3.65
C ILE A 64 -0.87 16.70 2.24
N ARG A 65 -1.10 18.01 2.08
CA ARG A 65 -1.37 18.62 0.77
C ARG A 65 -0.27 18.35 -0.25
N SER A 66 0.99 18.47 0.16
CA SER A 66 2.12 18.14 -0.73
C SER A 66 2.17 16.65 -1.09
N ARG A 67 1.80 15.74 -0.19
CA ARG A 67 1.74 14.30 -0.49
C ARG A 67 0.63 14.01 -1.51
N LEU A 68 -0.56 14.57 -1.29
CA LEU A 68 -1.71 14.42 -2.18
C LEU A 68 -1.40 14.94 -3.60
N TRP A 69 -0.75 16.10 -3.72
CA TRP A 69 -0.37 16.64 -5.03
C TRP A 69 0.65 15.75 -5.77
N ARG A 70 1.49 15.03 -5.03
CA ARG A 70 2.48 14.09 -5.59
C ARG A 70 1.93 12.69 -5.85
N THR A 71 0.77 12.36 -5.29
CA THR A 71 0.13 11.05 -5.44
C THR A 71 0.00 10.61 -6.91
N PRO A 72 -0.57 11.41 -7.84
CA PRO A 72 -0.72 10.96 -9.23
C PRO A 72 0.61 10.61 -9.89
N GLY A 73 1.64 11.43 -9.64
CA GLY A 73 3.00 11.21 -10.16
C GLY A 73 3.67 9.97 -9.58
N THR A 74 3.38 9.64 -8.31
CA THR A 74 3.83 8.43 -7.62
C THR A 74 3.12 7.20 -8.19
N LEU A 75 1.79 7.20 -8.23
CA LEU A 75 0.98 6.07 -8.71
C LEU A 75 1.31 5.72 -10.17
N ARG A 76 1.41 6.72 -11.05
CA ARG A 76 1.77 6.49 -12.46
C ARG A 76 3.09 5.75 -12.63
N ARG A 77 4.10 6.09 -11.82
CA ARG A 77 5.40 5.40 -11.86
C ARG A 77 5.35 4.05 -11.16
N LEU A 78 4.56 3.93 -10.10
CA LEU A 78 4.40 2.68 -9.35
C LEU A 78 3.80 1.57 -10.23
N ILE A 79 2.94 1.91 -11.21
CA ILE A 79 2.44 0.98 -12.23
C ILE A 79 3.57 0.31 -13.02
N LEU A 80 4.71 0.99 -13.23
CA LEU A 80 5.87 0.48 -13.96
C LEU A 80 7.08 0.36 -13.02
N PRO A 81 7.24 -0.77 -12.29
CA PRO A 81 8.25 -0.87 -11.25
C PRO A 81 9.68 -0.59 -11.70
N HIS A 82 10.02 -0.92 -12.94
CA HIS A 82 11.36 -0.64 -13.48
C HIS A 82 11.67 0.86 -13.50
N GLN A 83 10.73 1.70 -13.95
CA GLN A 83 10.92 3.16 -13.99
C GLN A 83 10.94 3.76 -12.59
N PHE A 84 10.07 3.24 -11.71
CA PHE A 84 10.00 3.67 -10.33
C PHE A 84 11.33 3.47 -9.61
N TRP A 85 11.87 2.24 -9.67
CA TRP A 85 13.10 1.89 -8.98
C TRP A 85 14.36 2.48 -9.62
N ALA A 86 14.37 2.67 -10.94
CA ALA A 86 15.48 3.36 -11.63
C ALA A 86 15.66 4.80 -11.15
N GLN A 87 14.57 5.51 -10.83
CA GLN A 87 14.61 6.89 -10.36
C GLN A 87 14.75 6.99 -8.83
N LEU A 88 14.17 6.04 -8.08
CA LEU A 88 14.20 6.07 -6.62
C LEU A 88 15.55 5.69 -6.03
N GLY A 89 16.23 4.65 -6.55
CA GLY A 89 17.55 4.21 -6.03
C GLY A 89 17.63 4.01 -4.50
N VAL A 90 18.85 3.81 -3.98
CA VAL A 90 19.13 3.63 -2.53
C VAL A 90 19.55 4.92 -1.82
N THR A 91 19.89 5.99 -2.56
CA THR A 91 20.41 7.22 -1.98
C THR A 91 19.32 8.16 -1.49
N LYS A 92 18.07 7.97 -1.92
CA LYS A 92 16.98 8.89 -1.64
C LYS A 92 16.47 8.72 -0.21
N ARG A 93 16.30 9.83 0.48
CA ARG A 93 15.88 9.92 1.89
C ARG A 93 14.70 9.02 2.18
N ILE A 94 14.79 8.23 3.25
CA ILE A 94 13.73 7.33 3.70
C ILE A 94 12.92 7.95 4.83
N SER A 95 11.60 7.96 4.67
CA SER A 95 10.59 8.38 5.64
C SER A 95 9.47 7.34 5.66
N VAL A 96 9.70 6.26 6.41
CA VAL A 96 8.74 5.14 6.59
C VAL A 96 7.39 5.65 7.07
N TRP A 97 7.39 6.54 8.06
CA TRP A 97 6.16 7.17 8.56
C TRP A 97 5.42 7.95 7.47
N GLY A 98 6.14 8.75 6.68
CA GLY A 98 5.55 9.49 5.55
C GLY A 98 4.90 8.57 4.51
N LEU A 99 5.48 7.39 4.27
CA LEU A 99 4.88 6.36 3.41
C LEU A 99 3.64 5.72 4.04
N CYS A 100 3.65 5.40 5.34
CA CYS A 100 2.47 4.89 6.04
C CYS A 100 1.31 5.89 5.96
N VAL A 101 1.59 7.17 6.24
CA VAL A 101 0.60 8.26 6.10
C VAL A 101 0.09 8.35 4.67
N TRP A 102 0.98 8.28 3.67
CA TRP A 102 0.56 8.31 2.27
C TRP A 102 -0.31 7.10 1.89
N LEU A 103 0.06 5.88 2.28
CA LEU A 103 -0.72 4.68 2.03
C LEU A 103 -2.10 4.77 2.70
N LEU A 104 -2.17 5.29 3.93
CA LEU A 104 -3.43 5.55 4.64
C LEU A 104 -4.30 6.56 3.88
N LEU A 105 -3.71 7.63 3.35
CA LEU A 105 -4.44 8.62 2.53
C LEU A 105 -4.97 8.01 1.21
N ILE A 106 -4.19 7.12 0.57
CA ILE A 106 -4.64 6.39 -0.62
C ILE A 106 -5.81 5.46 -0.28
N MET A 107 -5.65 4.67 0.79
CA MET A 107 -6.69 3.75 1.25
C MET A 107 -7.98 4.51 1.55
N LEU A 108 -7.91 5.59 2.34
CA LEU A 108 -9.08 6.41 2.66
C LEU A 108 -9.69 7.05 1.40
N GLY A 109 -8.86 7.63 0.52
CA GLY A 109 -9.34 8.28 -0.70
C GLY A 109 -10.05 7.30 -1.64
N MET A 110 -9.46 6.13 -1.88
CA MET A 110 -10.08 5.07 -2.68
C MET A 110 -11.36 4.55 -2.05
N HIS A 111 -11.34 4.29 -0.75
CA HIS A 111 -12.48 3.80 0.00
C HIS A 111 -13.67 4.77 -0.07
N LEU A 112 -13.43 6.07 0.09
CA LEU A 112 -14.46 7.10 -0.05
C LEU A 112 -15.01 7.20 -1.48
N LEU A 113 -14.17 7.03 -2.51
CA LEU A 113 -14.63 7.03 -3.90
C LEU A 113 -15.53 5.82 -4.19
N ILE A 114 -15.21 4.65 -3.62
CA ILE A 114 -15.93 3.40 -3.84
C ILE A 114 -17.15 3.27 -2.91
N ALA A 115 -17.17 4.00 -1.79
CA ALA A 115 -18.34 4.12 -0.92
C ALA A 115 -19.58 4.63 -1.67
N ILE A 116 -19.40 5.45 -2.72
CA ILE A 116 -20.51 5.97 -3.54
C ILE A 116 -21.24 4.84 -4.29
N PRO A 117 -20.61 4.08 -5.20
CA PRO A 117 -21.28 2.96 -5.87
C PRO A 117 -21.70 1.87 -4.88
N ALA A 118 -20.97 1.65 -3.79
CA ALA A 118 -21.36 0.68 -2.76
C ALA A 118 -22.66 1.09 -2.04
N GLY A 119 -22.76 2.36 -1.62
CA GLY A 119 -23.97 2.92 -1.04
C GLY A 119 -25.15 2.87 -2.02
N TRP A 120 -24.91 3.19 -3.29
CA TRP A 120 -25.91 3.08 -4.36
C TRP A 120 -26.41 1.65 -4.57
N SER A 121 -25.51 0.67 -4.62
CA SER A 121 -25.87 -0.74 -4.73
C SER A 121 -26.70 -1.22 -3.55
N ARG A 122 -26.35 -0.78 -2.33
CA ARG A 122 -27.11 -1.12 -1.12
C ARG A 122 -28.48 -0.47 -1.13
N TRP A 123 -28.56 0.77 -1.56
CA TRP A 123 -29.82 1.47 -1.79
C TRP A 123 -30.73 0.67 -2.73
N ASP A 124 -30.21 0.30 -3.91
CA ASP A 124 -30.95 -0.49 -4.88
C ASP A 124 -31.43 -1.83 -4.29
N SER A 125 -30.54 -2.56 -3.60
CA SER A 125 -30.89 -3.82 -2.93
C SER A 125 -31.94 -3.67 -1.82
N ARG A 126 -32.09 -2.49 -1.22
CA ARG A 126 -33.11 -2.22 -0.19
C ARG A 126 -34.42 -1.72 -0.78
N ASN A 127 -34.41 -1.11 -1.97
CA ASN A 127 -35.64 -0.85 -2.72
C ASN A 127 -36.40 -2.16 -3.04
N TRP A 128 -35.74 -3.32 -3.00
CA TRP A 128 -36.40 -4.64 -3.08
C TRP A 128 -37.29 -4.95 -1.87
N GLN A 129 -37.20 -4.20 -0.77
CA GLN A 129 -38.23 -4.22 0.29
C GLN A 129 -39.54 -3.53 -0.16
N GLY A 130 -39.61 -3.07 -1.40
CA GLY A 130 -40.80 -2.46 -2.01
C GLY A 130 -41.01 -0.99 -1.62
N LEU A 131 -40.05 -0.36 -0.94
CA LEU A 131 -40.12 1.03 -0.53
C LEU A 131 -39.31 1.89 -1.51
N SER A 132 -39.98 2.81 -2.19
CA SER A 132 -39.37 3.93 -2.90
C SER A 132 -38.58 4.84 -1.94
N LEU A 133 -37.74 5.73 -2.48
CA LEU A 133 -37.01 6.78 -1.72
C LEU A 133 -37.96 7.56 -0.82
N ASP A 134 -39.12 7.92 -1.36
CA ASP A 134 -40.14 8.67 -0.64
C ASP A 134 -40.75 7.83 0.48
N GLN A 135 -41.08 6.55 0.24
CA GLN A 135 -41.62 5.68 1.29
C GLN A 135 -40.60 5.40 2.40
N TYR A 136 -39.32 5.26 2.05
CA TYR A 136 -38.24 5.09 3.02
C TYR A 136 -38.05 6.37 3.85
N PHE A 137 -38.11 7.54 3.21
CA PHE A 137 -38.08 8.84 3.88
C PHE A 137 -39.31 9.05 4.77
N MET A 138 -40.51 8.68 4.32
CA MET A 138 -41.73 8.78 5.13
C MET A 138 -41.69 7.84 6.34
N SER A 139 -40.97 6.72 6.24
CA SER A 139 -40.84 5.74 7.33
C SER A 139 -39.74 6.11 8.35
N TYR A 140 -38.63 6.69 7.88
CA TYR A 140 -37.41 6.88 8.70
C TYR A 140 -36.87 8.32 8.73
N GLY A 141 -37.49 9.26 8.02
CA GLY A 141 -37.06 10.65 7.89
C GLY A 141 -35.64 10.80 7.32
N TYR A 142 -34.95 11.88 7.74
CA TYR A 142 -33.55 12.14 7.35
C TYR A 142 -32.57 11.06 7.80
N TYR A 143 -32.95 10.23 8.78
CA TYR A 143 -32.12 9.16 9.29
C TYR A 143 -31.99 7.98 8.33
N GLY A 144 -32.98 7.76 7.47
CA GLY A 144 -32.87 6.80 6.36
C GLY A 144 -31.75 7.19 5.40
N TYR A 145 -31.64 8.46 5.02
CA TYR A 145 -30.54 8.96 4.18
C TYR A 145 -29.17 8.82 4.85
N ALA A 146 -29.09 9.19 6.12
CA ALA A 146 -27.86 9.09 6.88
C ALA A 146 -27.38 7.63 6.99
N GLN A 147 -28.31 6.67 7.14
CA GLN A 147 -27.99 5.24 7.15
C GLN A 147 -27.39 4.77 5.83
N ILE A 148 -27.95 5.14 4.68
CA ILE A 148 -27.44 4.70 3.36
C ILE A 148 -26.03 5.24 3.12
N LEU A 149 -25.81 6.51 3.44
CA LEU A 149 -24.50 7.14 3.36
C LEU A 149 -23.51 6.48 4.31
N PHE A 150 -23.93 6.23 5.56
CA PHE A 150 -23.10 5.58 6.56
C PHE A 150 -22.75 4.14 6.14
N ASP A 151 -23.71 3.35 5.65
CA ASP A 151 -23.48 1.99 5.18
C ASP A 151 -22.52 1.98 3.98
N GLY A 152 -22.64 2.91 3.04
CA GLY A 152 -21.68 3.04 1.93
C GLY A 152 -20.25 3.32 2.42
N ILE A 153 -20.09 4.22 3.38
CA ILE A 153 -18.79 4.64 3.93
C ILE A 153 -18.23 3.63 4.92
N ALA A 154 -19.05 2.96 5.72
CA ALA A 154 -18.58 2.16 6.84
C ALA A 154 -18.49 0.67 6.49
N HIS A 155 -19.11 0.23 5.39
CA HIS A 155 -19.05 -1.14 4.92
C HIS A 155 -17.63 -1.54 4.46
N PRO A 156 -17.16 -2.76 4.80
CA PRO A 156 -17.87 -3.85 5.48
C PRO A 156 -17.72 -3.84 7.02
N PHE A 157 -17.10 -2.82 7.60
CA PHE A 157 -16.75 -2.81 9.02
C PHE A 157 -17.97 -2.55 9.92
N PHE A 158 -18.79 -1.57 9.55
CA PHE A 158 -19.98 -1.18 10.29
C PHE A 158 -21.18 -1.04 9.37
N TYR A 159 -22.36 -1.11 9.98
CA TYR A 159 -23.60 -0.73 9.35
C TYR A 159 -24.44 0.04 10.38
N ALA A 160 -25.31 0.91 9.88
CA ALA A 160 -26.29 1.60 10.69
C ALA A 160 -27.64 0.88 10.55
N LEU A 161 -28.38 0.79 11.66
CA LEU A 161 -29.78 0.39 11.67
C LEU A 161 -30.64 1.61 12.00
N PRO A 162 -31.72 1.86 11.26
CA PRO A 162 -32.64 2.92 11.60
C PRO A 162 -33.51 2.41 12.75
N ASN A 163 -33.67 3.19 13.82
CA ASN A 163 -34.72 2.90 14.79
C ASN A 163 -36.00 3.64 14.38
N SER A 164 -37.17 3.07 14.69
CA SER A 164 -38.48 3.66 14.40
C SER A 164 -38.81 4.88 15.28
N ALA A 165 -37.99 5.18 16.28
CA ALA A 165 -38.17 6.30 17.21
C ALA A 165 -37.47 7.60 16.74
N GLY A 166 -36.95 7.65 15.50
CA GLY A 166 -36.40 8.88 14.94
C GLY A 166 -35.03 9.25 15.50
N TYR A 167 -34.17 8.27 15.78
CA TYR A 167 -32.75 8.50 16.07
C TYR A 167 -31.90 7.52 15.24
N ILE A 168 -30.79 8.00 14.65
CA ILE A 168 -29.62 7.14 14.44
C ILE A 168 -28.98 7.00 15.85
N VAL A 169 -28.38 5.90 16.32
CA VAL A 169 -27.69 4.81 15.64
C VAL A 169 -27.57 3.70 16.69
N SER A 170 -28.09 2.51 16.46
CA SER A 170 -27.30 1.37 16.95
C SER A 170 -26.20 1.19 15.93
N LEU A 171 -24.99 1.69 16.24
CA LEU A 171 -23.80 1.31 15.51
C LEU A 171 -23.56 -0.14 15.89
N ASP A 172 -24.03 -1.05 15.04
CA ASP A 172 -23.65 -2.43 15.20
C ASP A 172 -22.38 -2.63 14.39
N VAL A 173 -21.37 -3.20 15.04
CA VAL A 173 -20.29 -3.82 14.29
C VAL A 173 -20.96 -4.92 13.47
N TYR A 174 -20.46 -5.25 12.30
CA TYR A 174 -20.97 -6.38 11.54
C TYR A 174 -20.74 -7.74 12.27
N ARG A 175 -20.80 -7.81 13.61
CA ARG A 175 -20.27 -8.86 14.47
C ARG A 175 -20.87 -10.20 14.11
N SER A 176 -22.16 -10.28 13.79
CA SER A 176 -22.80 -11.49 13.28
C SER A 176 -22.22 -11.96 11.94
N THR A 177 -21.76 -11.05 11.08
CA THR A 177 -21.16 -11.34 9.77
C THR A 177 -19.64 -11.54 9.84
N TRP A 178 -18.96 -10.91 10.81
CA TRP A 178 -17.57 -11.21 11.18
C TRP A 178 -17.47 -12.59 11.85
N LEU A 179 -18.45 -12.96 12.68
CA LEU A 179 -18.58 -14.28 13.30
C LEU A 179 -19.03 -15.35 12.30
N ASN A 180 -19.79 -14.98 11.26
CA ASN A 180 -20.11 -15.87 10.16
C ASN A 180 -18.90 -15.92 9.21
N SER A 181 -17.91 -16.66 9.67
CA SER A 181 -16.55 -16.75 9.15
C SER A 181 -16.39 -16.85 7.64
N MET A 182 -17.33 -17.49 6.96
CA MET A 182 -17.36 -17.57 5.50
C MET A 182 -17.52 -16.19 4.84
N THR A 183 -18.31 -15.28 5.40
CA THR A 183 -18.52 -13.95 4.81
C THR A 183 -17.29 -13.06 4.98
N MET A 184 -16.68 -13.08 6.17
CA MET A 184 -15.40 -12.40 6.41
C MET A 184 -14.30 -12.95 5.48
N TYR A 185 -14.24 -14.27 5.31
CA TYR A 185 -13.30 -14.89 4.39
C TYR A 185 -13.53 -14.41 2.95
N HIS A 186 -14.78 -14.46 2.46
CA HIS A 186 -15.08 -14.11 1.07
C HIS A 186 -14.91 -12.62 0.77
N GLN A 187 -15.32 -11.72 1.67
CA GLN A 187 -15.34 -10.27 1.41
C GLN A 187 -14.01 -9.58 1.72
N PHE A 188 -13.26 -10.06 2.70
CA PHE A 188 -12.06 -9.38 3.19
C PHE A 188 -10.79 -10.16 2.86
N LEU A 189 -10.76 -11.45 3.20
CA LEU A 189 -9.51 -12.22 3.22
C LEU A 189 -9.21 -12.88 1.87
N ARG A 190 -10.22 -13.27 1.11
CA ARG A 190 -10.08 -13.84 -0.24
C ARG A 190 -9.31 -12.91 -1.19
N PRO A 191 -9.63 -11.61 -1.31
CA PRO A 191 -8.91 -10.72 -2.23
C PRO A 191 -7.50 -10.36 -1.77
N MET A 192 -7.23 -10.35 -0.45
CA MET A 192 -5.98 -9.82 0.12
C MET A 192 -5.01 -10.90 0.59
N GLY A 193 -5.49 -12.07 1.01
CA GLY A 193 -4.73 -13.04 1.80
C GLY A 193 -3.43 -13.48 1.13
N VAL A 194 -3.50 -13.88 -0.15
CA VAL A 194 -2.30 -14.29 -0.90
C VAL A 194 -1.28 -13.17 -0.97
N GLN A 195 -1.72 -11.93 -1.21
CA GLN A 195 -0.84 -10.78 -1.39
C GLN A 195 -0.22 -10.31 -0.07
N VAL A 196 -0.97 -10.34 1.04
CA VAL A 196 -0.44 -10.04 2.37
C VAL A 196 0.62 -11.06 2.77
N GLY A 197 0.33 -12.35 2.62
CA GLY A 197 1.31 -13.41 2.87
C GLY A 197 2.53 -13.27 1.96
N PHE A 198 2.34 -12.92 0.68
CA PHE A 198 3.43 -12.64 -0.26
C PHE A 198 4.37 -11.53 0.23
N VAL A 199 3.82 -10.39 0.68
CA VAL A 199 4.62 -9.26 1.20
C VAL A 199 5.34 -9.65 2.50
N ILE A 200 4.65 -10.31 3.43
CA ILE A 200 5.25 -10.77 4.70
C ILE A 200 6.40 -11.75 4.44
N THR A 201 6.21 -12.71 3.55
CA THR A 201 7.25 -13.69 3.24
C THR A 201 8.45 -13.05 2.55
N TRP A 202 8.28 -12.06 1.67
CA TRP A 202 9.39 -11.29 1.13
C TRP A 202 10.21 -10.57 2.21
N ILE A 203 9.52 -9.98 3.20
CA ILE A 203 10.16 -9.38 4.36
C ILE A 203 10.98 -10.45 5.11
N ILE A 204 10.39 -11.60 5.43
CA ILE A 204 11.04 -12.70 6.14
C ILE A 204 12.26 -13.21 5.36
N VAL A 205 12.14 -13.48 4.07
CA VAL A 205 13.24 -13.95 3.21
C VAL A 205 14.41 -12.96 3.24
N LEU A 206 14.15 -11.66 3.10
CA LEU A 206 15.21 -10.66 3.11
C LEU A 206 15.83 -10.47 4.50
N PHE A 207 15.08 -10.68 5.58
CA PHE A 207 15.64 -10.70 6.94
C PHE A 207 16.46 -11.97 7.22
N ALA A 208 16.01 -13.12 6.72
CA ALA A 208 16.61 -14.43 6.96
C ALA A 208 17.94 -14.64 6.23
N ILE A 209 18.24 -13.84 5.19
CA ILE A 209 19.50 -13.92 4.44
C ILE A 209 20.40 -12.73 4.82
N PRO A 210 21.05 -12.75 6.01
CA PRO A 210 21.85 -11.63 6.51
C PRO A 210 23.06 -11.33 5.61
N GLN A 211 23.60 -12.35 4.94
CA GLN A 211 24.69 -12.19 3.98
C GLN A 211 24.28 -11.26 2.84
N THR A 212 23.10 -11.45 2.24
CA THR A 212 22.61 -10.57 1.17
C THR A 212 22.38 -9.15 1.65
N ARG A 213 21.86 -8.96 2.87
CA ARG A 213 21.70 -7.62 3.45
C ARG A 213 23.03 -6.91 3.71
N ARG A 214 24.03 -7.64 4.21
CA ARG A 214 25.39 -7.11 4.46
C ARG A 214 26.09 -6.75 3.15
N LEU A 215 26.05 -7.65 2.16
CA LEU A 215 26.67 -7.44 0.85
C LEU A 215 26.02 -6.26 0.10
N ALA A 216 24.69 -6.19 0.08
CA ALA A 216 23.98 -5.10 -0.58
C ALA A 216 23.94 -3.79 0.24
N LYS A 217 24.34 -3.85 1.52
CA LYS A 217 24.26 -2.75 2.50
C LYS A 217 22.83 -2.16 2.59
N ILE A 218 21.83 -3.06 2.54
CA ILE A 218 20.40 -2.71 2.59
C ILE A 218 19.97 -2.52 4.05
N ARG A 219 19.62 -1.27 4.38
CA ARG A 219 19.03 -0.91 5.68
C ARG A 219 17.57 -1.37 5.78
N THR A 220 17.11 -1.60 7.01
CA THR A 220 15.70 -1.94 7.32
C THR A 220 14.70 -0.95 6.74
N GLY A 221 15.06 0.35 6.68
CA GLY A 221 14.21 1.37 6.06
C GLY A 221 13.92 1.14 4.57
N HIS A 222 14.87 0.59 3.79
CA HIS A 222 14.64 0.30 2.37
C HIS A 222 13.65 -0.85 2.20
N LEU A 223 13.78 -1.87 3.05
CA LEU A 223 12.87 -3.01 3.09
C LEU A 223 11.47 -2.57 3.50
N ALA A 224 11.35 -1.77 4.57
CA ALA A 224 10.09 -1.20 5.02
C ALA A 224 9.41 -0.36 3.93
N ARG A 225 10.18 0.50 3.23
CA ARG A 225 9.69 1.25 2.07
C ARG A 225 9.12 0.33 0.99
N ALA A 226 9.85 -0.69 0.57
CA ALA A 226 9.39 -1.62 -0.47
C ALA A 226 8.13 -2.38 -0.03
N ALA A 227 8.09 -2.84 1.23
CA ALA A 227 6.91 -3.48 1.81
C ALA A 227 5.69 -2.54 1.80
N ILE A 228 5.80 -1.32 2.33
CA ILE A 228 4.68 -0.37 2.37
C ILE A 228 4.20 0.00 0.96
N LEU A 229 5.11 0.18 0.00
CA LEU A 229 4.74 0.45 -1.38
C LEU A 229 4.05 -0.75 -2.05
N SER A 230 4.49 -1.99 -1.77
CA SER A 230 3.83 -3.19 -2.30
C SER A 230 2.47 -3.48 -1.67
N MET A 231 2.19 -2.94 -0.48
CA MET A 231 0.84 -2.94 0.12
C MET A 231 -0.16 -2.12 -0.70
N PHE A 232 0.28 -1.26 -1.62
CA PHE A 232 -0.63 -0.62 -2.58
C PHE A 232 -1.44 -1.65 -3.37
N ALA A 233 -0.83 -2.74 -3.85
CA ALA A 233 -1.55 -3.79 -4.57
C ALA A 233 -2.63 -4.45 -3.71
N VAL A 234 -2.34 -4.66 -2.42
CA VAL A 234 -3.27 -5.22 -1.45
C VAL A 234 -4.49 -4.30 -1.26
N VAL A 235 -4.25 -3.01 -1.02
CA VAL A 235 -5.30 -2.00 -0.89
C VAL A 235 -6.10 -1.90 -2.19
N PHE A 236 -5.42 -1.88 -3.34
CA PHE A 236 -6.05 -1.76 -4.65
C PHE A 236 -6.94 -2.96 -4.96
N SER A 237 -6.50 -4.19 -4.68
CA SER A 237 -7.30 -5.41 -4.81
C SER A 237 -8.52 -5.44 -3.91
N TYR A 238 -8.37 -5.05 -2.65
CA TYR A 238 -9.49 -4.98 -1.73
C TYR A 238 -10.57 -4.01 -2.22
N GLU A 239 -10.16 -2.81 -2.60
CA GLU A 239 -11.06 -1.77 -3.07
C GLU A 239 -11.72 -2.13 -4.41
N MET A 240 -10.98 -2.73 -5.35
CA MET A 240 -11.55 -3.22 -6.61
C MET A 240 -12.55 -4.36 -6.40
N HIS A 241 -12.31 -5.27 -5.46
CA HIS A 241 -13.29 -6.30 -5.08
C HIS A 241 -14.59 -5.67 -4.57
N LYS A 242 -14.50 -4.67 -3.69
CA LYS A 242 -15.67 -3.90 -3.23
C LYS A 242 -16.42 -3.24 -4.39
N LEU A 243 -15.69 -2.62 -5.31
CA LEU A 243 -16.28 -1.97 -6.48
C LEU A 243 -17.00 -2.98 -7.38
N PHE A 244 -16.42 -4.15 -7.64
CA PHE A 244 -17.07 -5.21 -8.41
C PHE A 244 -18.35 -5.70 -7.76
N ASN A 245 -18.34 -5.92 -6.44
CA ASN A 245 -19.54 -6.30 -5.69
C ASN A 245 -20.62 -5.21 -5.72
N ALA A 246 -20.23 -3.93 -5.63
CA ALA A 246 -21.16 -2.82 -5.76
C ALA A 246 -21.80 -2.78 -7.16
N MET A 247 -21.01 -2.92 -8.23
CA MET A 247 -21.55 -2.98 -9.59
C MET A 247 -22.46 -4.20 -9.82
N HIS A 248 -22.22 -5.31 -9.12
CA HIS A 248 -23.13 -6.45 -9.13
C HIS A 248 -24.51 -6.08 -8.58
N GLY A 249 -24.52 -5.54 -7.36
CA GLY A 249 -25.75 -5.31 -6.64
C GLY A 249 -26.57 -4.14 -7.20
N SER A 250 -25.99 -3.31 -8.07
CA SER A 250 -26.73 -2.30 -8.85
C SER A 250 -27.19 -2.80 -10.22
N GLY A 251 -27.11 -4.11 -10.49
CA GLY A 251 -27.51 -4.71 -11.77
C GLY A 251 -26.54 -4.47 -12.94
N GLY A 252 -25.37 -3.88 -12.71
CA GLY A 252 -24.40 -3.52 -13.75
C GLY A 252 -23.54 -4.69 -14.24
N LEU A 253 -23.16 -5.62 -13.34
CA LEU A 253 -22.38 -6.81 -13.68
C LEU A 253 -23.10 -8.08 -13.24
N THR A 254 -23.04 -9.13 -14.06
CA THR A 254 -23.52 -10.45 -13.66
C THR A 254 -22.55 -11.09 -12.67
N ARG A 255 -23.08 -11.90 -11.75
CA ARG A 255 -22.27 -12.64 -10.77
C ARG A 255 -21.19 -13.51 -11.44
N MET A 256 -21.56 -14.17 -12.54
CA MET A 256 -20.66 -15.00 -13.35
C MET A 256 -19.44 -14.20 -13.85
N LEU A 257 -19.65 -12.96 -14.31
CA LEU A 257 -18.56 -12.12 -14.82
C LEU A 257 -17.60 -11.70 -13.69
N ILE A 258 -18.12 -11.39 -12.50
CA ILE A 258 -17.28 -11.02 -11.34
C ILE A 258 -16.44 -12.21 -10.87
N GLU A 259 -17.03 -13.40 -10.80
CA GLU A 259 -16.33 -14.63 -10.43
C GLU A 259 -15.16 -14.96 -11.40
N GLN A 260 -15.21 -14.47 -12.64
CA GLN A 260 -14.12 -14.56 -13.62
C GLN A 260 -13.11 -13.40 -13.53
N ILE A 261 -13.56 -12.16 -13.37
CA ILE A 261 -12.69 -10.97 -13.35
C ILE A 261 -11.83 -10.92 -12.09
N GLU A 262 -12.41 -11.19 -10.92
CA GLU A 262 -11.72 -11.07 -9.64
C GLU A 262 -10.44 -11.92 -9.52
N PRO A 263 -10.42 -13.22 -9.88
CA PRO A 263 -9.20 -14.01 -9.82
C PRO A 263 -8.16 -13.54 -10.84
N LEU A 264 -8.57 -13.12 -12.04
CA LEU A 264 -7.65 -12.57 -13.06
C LEU A 264 -7.01 -11.26 -12.57
N PHE A 265 -7.82 -10.40 -11.96
CA PHE A 265 -7.33 -9.15 -11.38
C PHE A 265 -6.36 -9.42 -10.23
N SER A 266 -6.70 -10.34 -9.32
CA SER A 266 -5.82 -10.74 -8.21
C SER A 266 -4.50 -11.33 -8.70
N LEU A 267 -4.55 -12.19 -9.74
CA LEU A 267 -3.36 -12.73 -10.40
C LEU A 267 -2.50 -11.62 -11.00
N SER A 268 -3.12 -10.64 -11.67
CA SER A 268 -2.40 -9.49 -12.24
C SER A 268 -1.66 -8.67 -11.17
N MET A 269 -2.26 -8.50 -9.99
CA MET A 269 -1.62 -7.82 -8.85
C MET A 269 -0.47 -8.63 -8.25
N ILE A 270 -0.58 -9.96 -8.20
CA ILE A 270 0.53 -10.83 -7.78
C ILE A 270 1.69 -10.73 -8.78
N ILE A 271 1.41 -10.79 -10.09
CA ILE A 271 2.43 -10.59 -11.14
C ILE A 271 3.10 -9.22 -10.99
N TRP A 272 2.31 -8.17 -10.72
CA TRP A 272 2.85 -6.84 -10.44
C TRP A 272 3.75 -6.83 -9.19
N GLN A 273 3.37 -7.50 -8.10
CA GLN A 273 4.20 -7.61 -6.89
C GLN A 273 5.52 -8.34 -7.17
N ILE A 274 5.49 -9.44 -7.95
CA ILE A 274 6.71 -10.15 -8.38
C ILE A 274 7.63 -9.21 -9.14
N ALA A 275 7.10 -8.51 -10.15
CA ALA A 275 7.86 -7.53 -10.93
C ALA A 275 8.38 -6.39 -10.05
N PHE A 276 7.59 -5.94 -9.07
CA PHE A 276 7.95 -4.88 -8.14
C PHE A 276 9.14 -5.24 -7.26
N TRP A 277 9.11 -6.40 -6.62
CA TRP A 277 10.21 -6.88 -5.77
C TRP A 277 11.46 -7.22 -6.59
N ALA A 278 11.29 -7.83 -7.76
CA ALA A 278 12.41 -8.07 -8.68
C ALA A 278 13.09 -6.76 -9.09
N CYS A 279 12.32 -5.74 -9.50
CA CYS A 279 12.88 -4.43 -9.84
C CYS A 279 13.53 -3.72 -8.64
N ALA A 280 12.97 -3.87 -7.43
CA ALA A 280 13.58 -3.33 -6.21
C ALA A 280 14.99 -3.89 -6.00
N ILE A 281 15.14 -5.22 -6.14
CA ILE A 281 16.41 -5.93 -5.94
C ILE A 281 17.41 -5.61 -7.06
N VAL A 282 16.98 -5.72 -8.31
CA VAL A 282 17.86 -5.63 -9.49
C VAL A 282 18.22 -4.18 -9.80
N ILE A 283 17.23 -3.31 -9.87
CA ILE A 283 17.40 -1.93 -10.35
C ILE A 283 17.62 -0.99 -9.17
N GLY A 284 16.76 -1.09 -8.15
CA GLY A 284 16.79 -0.21 -6.99
C GLY A 284 18.05 -0.41 -6.15
N TRP A 285 18.29 -1.66 -5.72
CA TRP A 285 19.35 -2.02 -4.78
C TRP A 285 20.63 -2.53 -5.45
N ARG A 286 20.54 -2.92 -6.73
CA ARG A 286 21.66 -3.40 -7.54
C ARG A 286 22.40 -4.58 -6.90
N VAL A 287 21.64 -5.57 -6.44
CA VAL A 287 22.22 -6.81 -5.87
C VAL A 287 22.86 -7.62 -7.00
N GLU A 288 24.15 -7.96 -6.88
CA GLU A 288 24.89 -8.70 -7.93
C GLU A 288 24.32 -10.11 -8.15
N GLN A 289 24.10 -10.85 -7.07
CA GLN A 289 23.58 -12.23 -7.10
C GLN A 289 22.03 -12.28 -7.06
N TRP A 290 21.38 -11.39 -7.82
CA TRP A 290 19.92 -11.21 -7.74
C TRP A 290 19.12 -12.42 -8.23
N LYS A 291 19.62 -13.20 -9.21
CA LYS A 291 18.84 -14.26 -9.87
C LYS A 291 18.29 -15.29 -8.87
N LEU A 292 19.16 -15.84 -8.03
CA LEU A 292 18.78 -16.83 -7.03
C LEU A 292 17.83 -16.22 -5.98
N LEU A 293 18.13 -15.00 -5.52
CA LEU A 293 17.30 -14.30 -4.53
C LEU A 293 15.90 -14.01 -5.06
N VAL A 294 15.77 -13.52 -6.29
CA VAL A 294 14.49 -13.20 -6.91
C VAL A 294 13.67 -14.47 -7.16
N THR A 295 14.28 -15.52 -7.70
CA THR A 295 13.60 -16.80 -7.97
C THR A 295 13.12 -17.47 -6.68
N LEU A 296 14.04 -17.72 -5.73
CA LEU A 296 13.68 -18.40 -4.48
C LEU A 296 12.77 -17.54 -3.61
N GLY A 297 13.00 -16.23 -3.54
CA GLY A 297 12.16 -15.29 -2.81
C GLY A 297 10.74 -15.23 -3.38
N THR A 298 10.59 -15.27 -4.70
CA THR A 298 9.27 -15.32 -5.35
C THR A 298 8.55 -16.63 -5.07
N ILE A 299 9.24 -17.77 -5.22
CA ILE A 299 8.65 -19.09 -4.92
C ILE A 299 8.20 -19.15 -3.46
N ALA A 300 9.08 -18.75 -2.53
CA ALA A 300 8.76 -18.70 -1.11
C ALA A 300 7.56 -17.77 -0.85
N ALA A 301 7.50 -16.59 -1.47
CA ALA A 301 6.42 -15.64 -1.27
C ALA A 301 5.08 -16.11 -1.83
N ILE A 302 5.06 -16.81 -2.97
CA ILE A 302 3.85 -17.44 -3.51
C ILE A 302 3.36 -18.52 -2.53
N LEU A 303 4.25 -19.41 -2.08
CA LEU A 303 3.91 -20.45 -1.11
C LEU A 303 3.41 -19.84 0.20
N GLY A 304 4.11 -18.85 0.75
CA GLY A 304 3.71 -18.14 1.96
C GLY A 304 2.37 -17.43 1.82
N GLY A 305 2.09 -16.83 0.65
CA GLY A 305 0.78 -16.28 0.30
C GLY A 305 -0.34 -17.32 0.33
N VAL A 306 -0.12 -18.48 -0.30
CA VAL A 306 -1.10 -19.57 -0.31
C VAL A 306 -1.29 -20.13 1.10
N THR A 307 -0.22 -20.41 1.84
CA THR A 307 -0.28 -20.92 3.22
C THR A 307 -1.01 -19.93 4.13
N PHE A 308 -0.73 -18.64 4.05
CA PHE A 308 -1.41 -17.62 4.83
C PHE A 308 -2.90 -17.58 4.54
N ARG A 309 -3.30 -17.68 3.27
CA ARG A 309 -4.71 -17.76 2.87
C ARG A 309 -5.39 -19.02 3.41
N VAL A 310 -4.77 -20.19 3.30
CA VAL A 310 -5.31 -21.46 3.80
C VAL A 310 -5.44 -21.42 5.33
N TYR A 311 -4.41 -20.94 6.03
CA TYR A 311 -4.44 -20.78 7.48
C TYR A 311 -5.62 -19.92 7.92
N ILE A 312 -5.81 -18.77 7.27
CA ILE A 312 -6.93 -17.88 7.55
C ILE A 312 -8.27 -18.53 7.24
N PHE A 313 -8.39 -19.29 6.15
CA PHE A 313 -9.61 -20.03 5.84
C PHE A 313 -9.96 -21.04 6.94
N ILE A 314 -8.98 -21.80 7.43
CA ILE A 314 -9.17 -22.77 8.51
C ILE A 314 -9.61 -22.07 9.79
N MET A 315 -8.90 -21.01 10.19
CA MET A 315 -9.23 -20.20 11.38
C MET A 315 -10.59 -19.51 11.30
N ALA A 316 -11.05 -19.22 10.08
CA ALA A 316 -12.40 -18.74 9.87
C ALA A 316 -13.38 -19.91 10.07
N SER A 317 -13.16 -21.07 9.45
CA SER A 317 -14.11 -22.19 9.51
C SER A 317 -14.30 -22.84 10.89
N SER A 318 -13.38 -22.62 11.84
CA SER A 318 -13.42 -23.15 13.21
C SER A 318 -14.19 -22.25 14.18
#